data_AF-A0A1Q7YJF4-F1
#
_entry.id   AF-A0A1Q7YJF4-F1
#
_cell.length_a   1.000
_cell.length_b   1.000
_cell.length_c   1.000
_cell.angle_alpha   90.00
_cell.angle_beta   90.00
_cell.angle_gamma   90.00
#
_symmetry.space_group_name_H-M   'P 1'
#
loop_
_entity.id
_entity.type
_entity.pdbx_description
1 polymer ?
#
loop_
_entity_poly.entity_id
_entity_poly.type
_entity_poly.pdbx_seq_one_letter_code
_entity_poly.pdbx_strand_id
1 'polypeptide(L)'
;MAAKLLQIRKSLDLSQEKMAKRLDVVRSPVYPTHISEFERGLREPSLLVLLRYARITGIYVDVLIDDELDLPKHLPSKSQGRNRS
;
A
#
# COMPACT_ATOMS: atom_id res chain seq x y z
N MET A 1 -2.30 10.61 4.36
CA MET A 1 -2.08 9.41 3.51
C MET A 1 -0.63 9.20 3.04
N ALA A 2 0.04 10.17 2.39
CA ALA A 2 1.35 9.96 1.72
C ALA A 2 2.44 9.32 2.61
N ALA A 3 2.60 9.80 3.84
CA ALA A 3 3.55 9.27 4.82
C ALA A 3 3.30 7.78 5.14
N LYS A 4 2.02 7.36 5.20
CA LYS A 4 1.62 5.98 5.45
C LYS A 4 2.04 5.06 4.30
N LEU A 5 1.86 5.49 3.06
CA LEU A 5 2.26 4.71 1.89
C LEU A 5 3.78 4.50 1.83
N LEU A 6 4.55 5.54 2.17
CA LEU A 6 6.00 5.47 2.30
C LEU A 6 6.44 4.50 3.42
N GLN A 7 5.80 4.61 4.59
CA GLN A 7 6.08 3.73 5.73
C GLN A 7 5.80 2.26 5.38
N ILE A 8 4.68 1.98 4.70
CA ILE A 8 4.36 0.63 4.22
C ILE A 8 5.48 0.11 3.30
N ARG A 9 5.87 0.87 2.27
CA ARG A 9 6.91 0.40 1.34
C ARG A 9 8.22 0.08 2.05
N LYS A 10 8.66 0.98 2.95
CA LYS A 10 9.88 0.78 3.74
C LYS A 10 9.79 -0.43 4.66
N SER A 11 8.64 -0.64 5.33
CA SER A 11 8.44 -1.79 6.21
C SER A 11 8.39 -3.14 5.48
N LEU A 12 8.09 -3.14 4.18
CA LEU A 12 8.17 -4.31 3.30
C LEU A 12 9.56 -4.50 2.67
N ASP A 13 10.52 -3.61 2.95
CA ASP A 13 11.86 -3.57 2.35
C ASP A 13 11.84 -3.56 0.80
N LEU A 14 10.94 -2.75 0.23
CA LEU A 14 10.79 -2.65 -1.22
C LEU A 14 11.36 -1.34 -1.78
N SER A 15 12.02 -1.43 -2.93
CA SER A 15 12.27 -0.26 -3.78
C SER A 15 10.95 0.26 -4.36
N GLN A 16 10.93 1.49 -4.87
CA GLN A 16 9.75 2.04 -5.58
C GLN A 16 9.39 1.18 -6.80
N GLU A 17 10.39 0.62 -7.50
CA GLU A 17 10.16 -0.30 -8.61
C GLU A 17 9.49 -1.62 -8.18
N LYS A 18 10.00 -2.25 -7.12
CA LYS A 18 9.39 -3.48 -6.58
C LYS A 18 7.98 -3.21 -6.05
N MET A 19 7.74 -2.03 -5.47
CA MET A 19 6.43 -1.64 -4.98
C MET A 19 5.44 -1.44 -6.12
N ALA A 20 5.83 -0.75 -7.19
CA ALA A 20 5.02 -0.58 -8.39
C ALA A 20 4.57 -1.93 -8.95
N LYS A 21 5.51 -2.89 -9.12
CA LYS A 21 5.19 -4.26 -9.56
C LYS A 21 4.20 -4.98 -8.64
N ARG A 22 4.24 -4.73 -7.34
CA ARG A 22 3.36 -5.39 -6.35
C ARG A 22 1.95 -4.79 -6.34
N LEU A 23 1.84 -3.51 -6.69
CA LEU A 23 0.62 -2.73 -6.76
C LEU A 23 -0.04 -2.75 -8.14
N ASP A 24 0.70 -3.17 -9.17
CA ASP A 24 0.22 -3.18 -10.53
C ASP A 24 -1.06 -4.02 -10.67
N VAL A 25 -2.08 -3.40 -11.25
CA VAL A 25 -3.38 -4.01 -11.49
C VAL A 25 -3.84 -3.62 -12.89
N VAL A 26 -4.40 -4.58 -13.64
CA VAL A 26 -4.73 -4.41 -15.07
C VAL A 26 -5.53 -3.13 -15.37
N ARG A 27 -6.46 -2.76 -14.48
CA ARG A 27 -7.32 -1.58 -14.65
C ARG A 27 -6.74 -0.27 -14.09
N SER A 28 -5.61 -0.33 -13.41
CA SER A 28 -4.93 0.85 -12.85
C SER A 28 -3.42 0.59 -12.79
N PRO A 29 -2.72 0.63 -13.94
CA PRO A 29 -1.29 0.36 -14.01
C PRO A 29 -0.48 1.29 -13.09
N VAL A 30 0.55 0.75 -12.46
CA VAL A 30 1.39 1.50 -11.53
C VAL A 30 2.85 1.47 -11.96
N TYR A 31 3.42 2.66 -12.15
CA TYR A 31 4.85 2.83 -12.49
C TYR A 31 5.64 3.34 -11.27
N PRO A 32 6.97 3.17 -11.25
CA PRO A 32 7.81 3.64 -10.12
C PRO A 32 7.67 5.14 -9.84
N THR A 33 7.46 5.95 -10.88
CA THR A 33 7.21 7.40 -10.75
C THR A 33 5.94 7.69 -9.97
N HIS A 34 4.86 6.93 -10.19
CA HIS A 34 3.62 7.06 -9.43
C HIS A 34 3.85 6.78 -7.94
N ILE A 35 4.69 5.79 -7.58
CA ILE A 35 5.01 5.51 -6.18
C ILE A 35 5.67 6.72 -5.52
N SER A 36 6.63 7.34 -6.21
CA SER A 36 7.28 8.57 -5.73
C SER A 36 6.28 9.71 -5.55
N GLU A 37 5.37 9.90 -6.50
CA GLU A 37 4.31 10.92 -6.41
C GLU A 37 3.36 10.66 -5.24
N PHE A 38 2.93 9.41 -5.03
CA PHE A 38 2.07 9.01 -3.92
C PHE A 38 2.74 9.27 -2.57
N GLU A 39 4.01 8.87 -2.43
CA GLU A 39 4.79 9.02 -1.19
C GLU A 39 5.10 10.48 -0.84
N ARG A 40 5.04 11.37 -1.84
CA ARG A 40 5.24 12.81 -1.69
C ARG A 40 3.92 13.59 -1.62
N GLY A 41 2.77 12.93 -1.75
CA GLY A 41 1.46 13.58 -1.78
C GLY A 41 1.22 14.43 -3.04
N LEU A 42 2.01 14.22 -4.11
CA LEU A 42 1.83 14.93 -5.39
C LEU A 42 0.70 14.34 -6.24
N ARG A 43 0.31 13.11 -5.92
CA ARG A 43 -0.76 12.39 -6.60
C ARG A 43 -1.48 11.48 -5.62
N GLU A 44 -2.79 11.38 -5.76
CA GLU A 44 -3.56 10.39 -5.03
C GLU A 44 -3.59 9.05 -5.78
N PRO A 45 -3.38 7.92 -5.10
CA PRO A 45 -3.58 6.61 -5.70
C PRO A 45 -5.06 6.37 -5.99
N SER A 46 -5.36 5.61 -7.04
CA SER A 46 -6.74 5.21 -7.32
C SER A 46 -7.29 4.28 -6.24
N LEU A 47 -8.63 4.16 -6.14
CA LEU A 47 -9.28 3.23 -5.22
C LEU A 47 -8.80 1.79 -5.39
N LEU A 48 -8.50 1.37 -6.62
CA LEU A 48 -7.98 0.03 -6.90
C LEU A 48 -6.55 -0.16 -6.37
N VAL A 49 -5.72 0.89 -6.43
CA VAL A 49 -4.37 0.86 -5.86
C VAL A 49 -4.43 0.85 -4.33
N LEU A 50 -5.28 1.67 -3.71
CA LEU A 50 -5.50 1.65 -2.25
C LEU A 50 -6.01 0.29 -1.76
N LEU A 51 -6.96 -0.30 -2.47
CA LEU A 51 -7.43 -1.66 -2.19
C LEU A 51 -6.30 -2.69 -2.33
N ARG A 52 -5.38 -2.50 -3.28
CA ARG A 52 -4.21 -3.38 -3.43
C ARG A 52 -3.22 -3.20 -2.27
N TYR A 53 -2.95 -1.98 -1.83
CA TYR A 53 -2.19 -1.69 -0.61
C TYR A 53 -2.76 -2.44 0.61
N ALA A 54 -4.06 -2.31 0.84
CA ALA A 54 -4.77 -3.01 1.90
C ALA A 54 -4.58 -4.53 1.80
N ARG A 55 -4.75 -5.11 0.61
CA ARG A 55 -4.60 -6.56 0.39
C ARG A 55 -3.17 -7.07 0.59
N ILE A 56 -2.14 -6.31 0.24
CA ILE A 56 -0.74 -6.77 0.41
C ILE A 56 -0.27 -6.65 1.86
N THR A 57 -0.81 -5.70 2.62
CA THR A 57 -0.43 -5.43 4.02
C THR A 57 -1.35 -6.09 5.04
N GLY A 58 -2.58 -6.42 4.68
CA GLY A 58 -3.61 -6.85 5.64
C GLY A 58 -4.23 -5.68 6.43
N ILE A 59 -3.95 -4.43 6.06
CA ILE A 59 -4.52 -3.24 6.68
C ILE A 59 -5.84 -2.88 5.98
N TYR A 60 -6.82 -2.36 6.73
CA TYR A 60 -8.06 -1.84 6.15
C TYR A 60 -7.81 -0.53 5.37
N VAL A 61 -8.63 -0.27 4.34
CA VAL A 61 -8.41 0.89 3.46
C VAL A 61 -8.63 2.22 4.19
N ASP A 62 -9.58 2.27 5.13
CA ASP A 62 -9.85 3.42 6.00
C ASP A 62 -8.58 3.91 6.74
N VAL A 63 -7.78 3.00 7.29
CA VAL A 63 -6.50 3.33 7.94
C VAL A 63 -5.53 4.03 6.99
N LEU A 64 -5.60 3.77 5.68
CA LEU A 64 -4.74 4.44 4.69
C LEU A 64 -5.19 5.87 4.39
N ILE A 65 -6.51 6.11 4.35
CA ILE A 65 -7.11 7.35 3.85
C ILE A 65 -7.53 8.32 4.96
N ASP A 66 -7.83 7.82 6.16
CA ASP A 66 -8.24 8.62 7.32
C ASP A 66 -6.99 9.07 8.08
N ASP A 67 -6.68 10.37 8.03
CA ASP A 67 -5.49 10.93 8.66
C ASP A 67 -5.53 10.92 10.20
N GLU A 68 -6.68 10.66 10.82
CA GLU A 68 -6.79 10.48 12.28
C GLU A 68 -6.33 9.09 12.76
N LEU A 69 -6.18 8.12 11.84
CA LEU A 69 -5.76 6.76 12.16
C LEU A 69 -4.27 6.54 11.90
N ASP A 70 -3.56 5.92 12.83
CA ASP A 70 -2.17 5.51 12.63
C ASP A 70 -2.05 4.11 12.01
N LEU A 71 -0.96 3.87 11.28
CA LEU A 71 -0.59 2.52 10.86
C LEU A 71 -0.23 1.66 12.09
N PRO A 72 -0.53 0.35 12.08
CA PRO A 72 -0.09 -0.54 13.14
C PRO A 72 1.44 -0.57 13.22
N LYS A 73 1.98 -0.69 14.45
CA LYS A 73 3.43 -0.70 14.71
C LYS A 73 4.17 -1.81 13.95
N HIS A 74 3.48 -2.92 13.69
CA HIS A 74 3.97 -4.03 12.89
C HIS A 74 2.97 -4.34 11.78
N LEU A 75 3.44 -4.44 10.54
CA LEU A 75 2.59 -4.95 9.48
C LEU A 75 2.28 -6.43 9.76
N PRO A 76 1.02 -6.87 9.62
CA PRO A 76 0.69 -8.27 9.78
C PRO A 76 1.51 -9.11 8.81
N SER A 77 2.38 -9.97 9.33
CA SER A 77 3.04 -11.00 8.52
C SER A 77 1.94 -11.90 7.96
N LYS A 78 1.82 -12.01 6.63
CA LYS A 78 0.96 -13.00 5.97
C LYS A 78 1.54 -14.42 6.11
N SER A 79 1.76 -14.84 7.33
CA SER A 79 2.08 -16.21 7.69
C SER A 79 1.31 -16.65 8.93
N GLN A 80 -0.01 -16.40 8.99
CA GLN A 80 -0.96 -17.20 9.79
C GLN A 80 -2.42 -16.98 9.31
N GLY A 81 -3.06 -18.05 8.76
CA GLY A 81 -4.52 -18.28 8.61
C GLY A 81 -5.26 -17.53 7.48
N ARG A 82 -6.15 -18.13 6.67
CA ARG A 82 -6.95 -19.37 6.80
C ARG A 82 -7.38 -19.86 5.41
N ASN A 83 -7.48 -21.20 5.29
CA ASN A 83 -8.35 -21.92 4.36
C ASN A 83 -9.66 -21.15 4.10
N ARG A 84 -10.00 -21.00 2.82
CA ARG A 84 -11.40 -20.83 2.41
C ARG A 84 -11.82 -22.19 1.85
N SER A 85 -12.45 -22.97 2.73
CA SER A 85 -13.32 -24.09 2.37
C SER A 85 -14.55 -23.59 1.63
#